data_AF-A0A1V5GWB5-F1
#
_entry.id   AF-A0A1V5GWB5-F1
#
_cell.length_a   1.000
_cell.length_b   1.000
_cell.length_c   1.000
_cell.angle_alpha   90.00
_cell.angle_beta   90.00
_cell.angle_gamma   90.00
#
_symmetry.space_group_name_H-M   'P 1'
#
loop_
_entity.id
_entity.type
_entity.pdbx_description
1 polymer ?
#
loop_
_entity_poly.entity_id
_entity_poly.type
_entity_poly.pdbx_seq_one_letter_code
_entity_poly.pdbx_strand_id
1 'polypeptide(L)'
;MSAGDELQTAIKRMRPLYKLFPEMDLVDSNHGSMVYRRQKAHGLPRNVIKSYRDILEAPRGWRWHSDLTLTMSNGEKVYFCHGKIGDVLKHSMSMGMSVVTGHFHERFEIRYWGNSLGLYFGMIVGCLIENDSLAFAYNKLNLKRPIIGCGGIINGLPRLFPMVLNSKGRWNGEVP
;
A
#
# COMPACT_ATOMS: atom_id res chain seq x y z
N MET A 1 19.49 15.40 9.46
CA MET A 1 18.07 15.77 9.26
C MET A 1 17.34 15.35 10.52
N SER A 2 16.58 16.23 11.15
CA SER A 2 15.74 15.87 12.30
C SER A 2 14.43 15.22 11.83
N ALA A 3 13.65 14.61 12.73
CA ALA A 3 12.33 14.06 12.39
C ALA A 3 11.36 15.14 11.85
N GLY A 4 11.50 16.39 12.30
CA GLY A 4 10.74 17.52 11.77
C GLY A 4 11.13 17.87 10.34
N ASP A 5 12.44 17.91 10.05
CA ASP A 5 12.95 18.17 8.71
C ASP A 5 12.55 17.06 7.72
N GLU A 6 12.52 15.80 8.17
CA GLU A 6 12.04 14.66 7.38
C GLU A 6 10.56 14.82 7.00
N LEU A 7 9.71 15.19 7.95
CA LEU A 7 8.29 15.43 7.68
C LEU A 7 8.09 16.57 6.68
N GLN A 8 8.77 17.71 6.86
CA GLN A 8 8.69 18.84 5.93
C GLN A 8 9.18 18.46 4.52
N THR A 9 10.25 17.67 4.45
CA THR A 9 10.77 17.14 3.18
C THR A 9 9.75 16.20 2.52
N ALA A 10 9.12 15.33 3.29
CA ALA A 10 8.08 14.42 2.81
C ALA A 10 6.90 15.20 2.22
N ILE A 11 6.33 16.16 2.97
CA ILE A 11 5.23 17.03 2.49
C ILE A 11 5.60 17.69 1.16
N LYS A 12 6.79 18.30 1.07
CA LYS A 12 7.26 18.94 -0.17
C LYS A 12 7.36 17.95 -1.33
N ARG A 13 7.89 16.74 -1.10
CA ARG A 13 8.03 15.70 -2.13
C ARG A 13 6.72 15.04 -2.54
N MET A 14 5.69 15.09 -1.70
CA MET A 14 4.36 14.56 -2.01
C MET A 14 3.52 15.50 -2.88
N ARG A 15 3.83 16.81 -2.94
CA ARG A 15 3.07 17.79 -3.73
C ARG A 15 2.84 17.40 -5.22
N PRO A 16 3.82 16.83 -5.95
CA PRO A 16 3.57 16.33 -7.30
C PRO A 16 2.54 15.20 -7.33
N LEU A 17 2.56 14.28 -6.35
CA LEU A 17 1.58 13.20 -6.24
C LEU A 17 0.18 13.73 -5.94
N TYR A 18 0.08 14.77 -5.10
CA TYR A 18 -1.19 15.44 -4.82
C TYR A 18 -1.84 16.04 -6.07
N LYS A 19 -1.02 16.51 -7.03
CA LYS A 19 -1.51 17.02 -8.31
C LYS A 19 -1.92 15.89 -9.25
N LEU A 20 -1.17 14.80 -9.28
CA LEU A 20 -1.45 13.64 -10.15
C LEU A 20 -2.69 12.86 -9.68
N PHE A 21 -2.88 12.77 -8.37
CA PHE A 21 -3.97 12.03 -7.74
C PHE A 21 -4.70 12.94 -6.74
N PRO A 22 -5.62 13.81 -7.21
CA PRO A 22 -6.34 14.72 -6.31
C PRO A 22 -7.30 13.99 -5.36
N GLU A 23 -7.83 12.84 -5.79
CA GLU A 23 -8.72 11.96 -5.03
C GLU A 23 -8.04 10.61 -4.81
N MET A 24 -7.95 10.15 -3.56
CA MET A 24 -7.34 8.86 -3.22
C MET A 24 -7.99 8.24 -1.99
N ASP A 25 -8.31 6.96 -2.09
CA ASP A 25 -8.54 6.12 -0.92
C ASP A 25 -7.25 5.40 -0.54
N LEU A 26 -6.87 5.54 0.72
CA LEU A 26 -5.64 5.02 1.28
C LEU A 26 -5.98 4.07 2.42
N VAL A 27 -5.28 2.94 2.48
CA VAL A 27 -5.41 2.03 3.60
C VAL A 27 -4.27 2.27 4.59
N ASP A 28 -4.62 2.38 5.86
CA ASP A 28 -3.70 2.59 6.97
C ASP A 28 -2.63 1.50 7.01
N SER A 29 -1.37 1.93 7.16
CA SER A 29 -0.23 1.02 7.33
C SER A 29 0.18 0.88 8.79
N ASN A 30 0.90 -0.19 9.10
CA ASN A 30 1.48 -0.41 10.43
C ASN A 30 2.47 0.71 10.82
N HIS A 31 3.19 1.27 9.85
CA HIS A 31 4.08 2.41 10.07
C HIS A 31 3.33 3.76 10.09
N GLY A 32 2.37 3.97 9.18
CA GLY A 32 1.61 5.22 9.10
C GLY A 32 0.75 5.47 10.34
N SER A 33 0.17 4.39 10.88
CA SER A 33 -0.64 4.45 12.11
C SER A 33 0.18 4.55 13.41
N MET A 34 1.52 4.56 13.36
CA MET A 34 2.37 4.47 14.55
C MET A 34 2.22 5.65 15.50
N VAL A 35 2.04 6.87 14.98
CA VAL A 35 1.78 8.07 15.78
C VAL A 35 0.54 7.89 16.65
N TYR A 36 -0.50 7.25 16.11
CA TYR A 36 -1.78 7.05 16.79
C TYR A 36 -1.70 5.92 17.82
N ARG A 37 -0.88 4.90 17.56
CA ARG A 37 -0.59 3.85 18.53
C ARG A 37 0.16 4.42 19.74
N ARG A 38 1.15 5.28 19.51
CA ARG A 38 1.87 5.98 20.59
C ARG A 38 0.94 6.92 21.37
N GLN A 39 0.12 7.69 20.67
CA GLN A 39 -0.92 8.53 21.27
C GLN A 39 -1.82 7.72 22.23
N LYS A 40 -2.38 6.60 21.74
CA LYS A 40 -3.24 5.73 22.55
C LYS A 40 -2.50 5.12 23.74
N ALA A 41 -1.25 4.68 23.56
CA ALA A 41 -0.44 4.10 24.63
C ALA A 41 -0.19 5.08 25.79
N HIS A 42 -0.20 6.39 25.51
CA HIS A 42 -0.06 7.44 26.52
C HIS A 42 -1.41 8.04 26.98
N GLY A 43 -2.54 7.36 26.69
CA GLY A 43 -3.86 7.77 27.17
C GLY A 43 -4.41 9.05 26.54
N LEU A 44 -3.85 9.50 25.41
CA LEU A 44 -4.26 10.74 24.76
C LEU A 44 -5.49 10.51 23.86
N PRO A 45 -6.57 11.29 24.01
CA PRO A 45 -7.76 11.19 23.16
C PRO A 45 -7.46 11.50 21.69
N ARG A 46 -8.21 10.87 20.76
CA ARG A 46 -7.93 10.92 19.31
C ARG A 46 -7.84 12.34 18.74
N ASN A 47 -8.70 13.23 19.21
CA ASN A 47 -8.89 14.60 18.75
C ASN A 47 -7.77 15.58 19.17
N VAL A 48 -6.85 15.18 20.06
CA VAL A 48 -5.76 16.07 20.50
C VAL A 48 -4.57 16.09 19.54
N ILE A 49 -4.53 15.17 18.57
CA ILE A 49 -3.50 15.10 17.52
C ILE A 49 -4.17 15.27 16.16
N LYS A 50 -3.50 16.00 15.26
CA LYS A 50 -3.91 16.17 13.86
C LYS A 50 -4.14 14.83 13.17
N SER A 51 -5.08 14.83 12.21
CA SER A 51 -5.27 13.68 11.32
C SER A 51 -4.06 13.49 10.39
N TYR A 52 -3.93 12.33 9.74
CA TYR A 52 -2.79 12.02 8.87
C TYR A 52 -2.79 12.93 7.64
N ARG A 53 -3.99 13.20 7.11
CA ARG A 53 -4.23 14.18 6.07
C ARG A 53 -3.70 15.56 6.47
N ASP A 54 -3.97 16.01 7.69
CA ASP A 54 -3.53 17.33 8.16
C ASP A 54 -2.04 17.36 8.52
N ILE A 55 -1.46 16.25 8.97
CA ILE A 55 0.00 16.11 9.21
C ILE A 55 0.76 16.20 7.88
N LEU A 56 0.26 15.53 6.84
CA LEU A 56 0.89 15.52 5.52
C LEU A 56 0.48 16.69 4.63
N GLU A 57 -0.42 17.55 5.08
CA GLU A 57 -1.03 18.62 4.26
C GLU A 57 -1.61 18.09 2.94
N ALA A 58 -2.19 16.88 3.00
CA ALA A 58 -2.71 16.19 1.83
C ALA A 58 -4.05 16.79 1.35
N PRO A 59 -4.42 16.62 0.06
CA PRO A 59 -5.68 17.11 -0.49
C PRO A 59 -6.90 16.64 0.28
N ARG A 60 -7.99 17.41 0.20
CA ARG A 60 -9.28 17.02 0.82
C ARG A 60 -9.86 15.72 0.24
N GLY A 61 -9.52 15.39 -1.00
CA GLY A 61 -9.89 14.14 -1.66
C GLY A 61 -9.16 12.89 -1.15
N TRP A 62 -8.16 13.04 -0.27
CA TRP A 62 -7.44 11.91 0.29
C TRP A 62 -8.08 11.43 1.58
N ARG A 63 -8.47 10.15 1.60
CA ARG A 63 -9.19 9.51 2.71
C ARG A 63 -8.41 8.28 3.19
N TRP A 64 -8.22 8.18 4.50
CA TRP A 64 -7.57 7.03 5.13
C TRP A 64 -8.61 6.11 5.75
N HIS A 65 -8.47 4.81 5.47
CA HIS A 65 -9.35 3.74 5.92
C HIS A 65 -8.52 2.67 6.66
N SER A 66 -9.10 1.98 7.63
CA SER A 66 -8.45 0.80 8.25
C SER A 66 -8.27 -0.33 7.24
N ASP A 67 -9.30 -0.51 6.42
CA ASP A 67 -9.47 -1.43 5.32
C ASP A 67 -10.60 -0.91 4.44
N LEU A 68 -10.68 -1.40 3.21
CA LEU A 68 -11.60 -0.86 2.21
C LEU A 68 -12.18 -1.99 1.37
N THR A 69 -13.50 -1.96 1.12
CA THR A 69 -14.13 -2.87 0.16
C THR A 69 -14.75 -2.05 -0.95
N LEU A 70 -14.36 -2.34 -2.20
CA LEU A 70 -14.89 -1.66 -3.38
C LEU A 70 -15.59 -2.66 -4.30
N THR A 71 -16.52 -2.16 -5.10
CA THR A 71 -17.12 -2.90 -6.21
C THR A 71 -16.29 -2.65 -7.47
N MET A 72 -15.80 -3.73 -8.08
CA MET A 72 -15.06 -3.70 -9.34
C MET A 72 -15.99 -3.45 -10.53
N SER A 73 -15.41 -3.15 -11.70
CA SER A 73 -16.18 -2.91 -12.93
C SER A 73 -17.02 -4.10 -13.41
N ASN A 74 -16.69 -5.31 -12.98
CA ASN A 74 -17.46 -6.53 -13.27
C ASN A 74 -18.60 -6.79 -12.25
N GLY A 75 -18.81 -5.88 -11.29
CA GLY A 75 -19.84 -5.99 -10.25
C GLY A 75 -19.44 -6.79 -9.00
N GLU A 76 -18.29 -7.45 -9.01
CA GLU A 76 -17.79 -8.20 -7.85
C GLU A 76 -17.12 -7.30 -6.82
N LYS A 77 -17.07 -7.75 -5.56
CA LYS A 77 -16.38 -7.03 -4.48
C LYS A 77 -14.92 -7.44 -4.37
N VAL A 78 -14.08 -6.48 -4.03
CA VAL A 78 -12.67 -6.69 -3.69
C VAL A 78 -12.34 -5.96 -2.40
N TYR A 79 -11.64 -6.65 -1.52
CA TYR A 79 -11.23 -6.16 -0.22
C TYR A 79 -9.74 -5.76 -0.24
N PHE A 80 -9.45 -4.54 0.21
CA PHE A 80 -8.12 -3.97 0.31
C PHE A 80 -7.71 -3.85 1.77
N CYS A 81 -6.49 -4.28 2.07
CA CYS A 81 -5.87 -4.04 3.37
C CYS A 81 -4.37 -3.78 3.22
N HIS A 82 -3.72 -3.26 4.26
CA HIS A 82 -2.26 -3.12 4.24
C HIS A 82 -1.56 -4.48 4.29
N GLY A 83 -1.90 -5.32 5.27
CA GLY A 83 -1.35 -6.66 5.47
C GLY A 83 -1.92 -7.31 6.72
N LYS A 84 -2.71 -8.39 6.55
CA LYS A 84 -3.29 -9.18 7.67
C LYS A 84 -2.83 -10.64 7.66
N ILE A 85 -2.75 -11.27 6.48
CA ILE A 85 -2.35 -12.66 6.29
C ILE A 85 -1.33 -12.72 5.15
N GLY A 86 -0.18 -13.36 5.38
CA GLY A 86 0.92 -13.45 4.38
C GLY A 86 0.64 -14.35 3.20
N ASP A 87 -0.20 -15.38 3.37
CA ASP A 87 -0.68 -16.21 2.27
C ASP A 87 -1.96 -15.59 1.70
N VAL A 88 -1.85 -14.93 0.54
CA VAL A 88 -2.94 -14.16 -0.04
C VAL A 88 -4.10 -15.04 -0.52
N LEU A 89 -3.82 -16.30 -0.86
CA LEU A 89 -4.86 -17.25 -1.25
C LEU A 89 -5.73 -17.59 -0.03
N LYS A 90 -5.09 -17.93 1.10
CA LYS A 90 -5.80 -18.18 2.37
C LYS A 90 -6.57 -16.95 2.81
N HIS A 91 -5.99 -15.76 2.64
CA HIS A 91 -6.66 -14.51 2.98
C HIS A 91 -7.94 -14.31 2.18
N SER A 92 -7.86 -14.45 0.86
CA SER A 92 -9.01 -14.31 -0.04
C SER A 92 -10.08 -15.35 0.24
N MET A 93 -9.70 -16.61 0.50
CA MET A 93 -10.64 -17.67 0.89
C MET A 93 -11.31 -17.38 2.23
N SER A 94 -10.58 -16.90 3.25
CA SER A 94 -11.16 -16.53 4.55
C SER A 94 -12.12 -15.35 4.47
N MET A 95 -11.88 -14.41 3.55
CA MET A 95 -12.78 -13.29 3.28
C MET A 95 -13.98 -13.69 2.40
N GLY A 96 -13.90 -14.83 1.70
CA GLY A 96 -14.91 -15.26 0.74
C GLY A 96 -15.04 -14.34 -0.48
N MET A 97 -14.00 -13.57 -0.81
CA MET A 97 -13.98 -12.64 -1.94
C MET A 97 -12.55 -12.32 -2.38
N SER A 98 -12.38 -11.60 -3.49
CA SER A 98 -11.07 -11.15 -3.94
C SER A 98 -10.42 -10.19 -2.94
N VAL A 99 -9.10 -10.30 -2.78
CA VAL A 99 -8.32 -9.51 -1.82
C VAL A 99 -7.08 -8.90 -2.47
N VAL A 100 -6.78 -7.66 -2.13
CA VAL A 100 -5.52 -6.98 -2.46
C VAL A 100 -4.81 -6.57 -1.17
N THR A 101 -3.52 -6.88 -1.08
CA THR A 101 -2.67 -6.53 0.07
C THR A 101 -1.30 -6.04 -0.38
N GLY A 102 -0.66 -5.20 0.44
CA GLY A 102 0.75 -4.83 0.31
C GLY A 102 1.56 -5.49 1.43
N HIS A 103 2.41 -4.69 2.08
CA HIS A 103 3.18 -5.02 3.31
C HIS A 103 4.28 -6.07 3.16
N PHE A 104 4.07 -7.11 2.36
CA PHE A 104 5.03 -8.20 2.15
C PHE A 104 6.02 -7.83 1.04
N HIS A 105 6.94 -6.91 1.31
CA HIS A 105 7.78 -6.23 0.31
C HIS A 105 8.56 -7.15 -0.66
N GLU A 106 8.77 -8.41 -0.31
CA GLU A 106 9.49 -9.42 -1.10
C GLU A 106 8.56 -10.34 -1.92
N ARG A 107 7.25 -10.07 -1.92
CA ARG A 107 6.24 -10.87 -2.63
C ARG A 107 5.49 -9.98 -3.61
N PHE A 108 5.25 -10.54 -4.79
CA PHE A 108 4.50 -9.87 -5.85
C PHE A 108 3.82 -10.96 -6.68
N GLU A 109 2.55 -11.22 -6.38
CA GLU A 109 1.86 -12.41 -6.89
C GLU A 109 0.35 -12.20 -7.02
N ILE A 110 -0.24 -12.96 -7.93
CA ILE A 110 -1.68 -13.15 -8.06
C ILE A 110 -1.95 -14.65 -7.94
N ARG A 111 -2.91 -15.02 -7.10
CA ARG A 111 -3.37 -16.40 -6.95
C ARG A 111 -4.88 -16.44 -7.10
N TYR A 112 -5.36 -17.20 -8.07
CA TYR A 112 -6.78 -17.42 -8.30
C TYR A 112 -7.31 -18.61 -7.52
N TRP A 113 -8.58 -18.56 -7.17
CA TRP A 113 -9.36 -19.71 -6.73
C TRP A 113 -10.81 -19.53 -7.15
N GLY A 114 -11.52 -20.64 -7.31
CA GLY A 114 -12.94 -20.62 -7.65
C GLY A 114 -13.72 -21.59 -6.78
N ASN A 115 -15.01 -21.33 -6.66
CA ASN A 115 -15.98 -22.26 -6.08
C ASN A 115 -17.31 -22.11 -6.84
N SER A 116 -18.39 -22.70 -6.32
CA SER A 116 -19.71 -22.61 -6.95
C SER A 116 -20.31 -21.20 -7.02
N LEU A 117 -19.76 -20.22 -6.31
CA LEU A 117 -20.23 -18.83 -6.29
C LEU A 117 -19.50 -17.93 -7.29
N GLY A 118 -18.28 -18.29 -7.71
CA GLY A 118 -17.51 -17.47 -8.65
C GLY A 118 -16.02 -17.76 -8.68
N LEU A 119 -15.31 -16.92 -9.43
CA LEU A 119 -13.86 -16.88 -9.54
C LEU A 119 -13.33 -15.67 -8.77
N TYR A 120 -12.38 -15.90 -7.88
CA TYR A 120 -11.80 -14.87 -7.02
C TYR A 120 -10.29 -14.88 -7.12
N PHE A 121 -9.66 -13.80 -6.65
CA PHE A 121 -8.20 -13.69 -6.61
C PHE A 121 -7.69 -13.11 -5.30
N GLY A 122 -6.52 -13.57 -4.88
CA GLY A 122 -5.66 -12.86 -3.95
C GLY A 122 -4.51 -12.19 -4.70
N MET A 123 -4.27 -10.90 -4.48
CA MET A 123 -3.15 -10.16 -5.05
C MET A 123 -2.28 -9.54 -3.96
N ILE A 124 -0.98 -9.84 -3.98
CA ILE A 124 0.03 -9.09 -3.23
C ILE A 124 0.70 -8.12 -4.20
N VAL A 125 0.59 -6.82 -3.94
CA VAL A 125 1.25 -5.79 -4.74
C VAL A 125 2.69 -5.56 -4.29
N GLY A 126 3.53 -5.09 -5.22
CA GLY A 126 4.89 -4.70 -4.94
C GLY A 126 4.95 -3.46 -4.04
N CYS A 127 6.15 -2.94 -3.87
CA CYS A 127 6.39 -1.75 -3.07
C CYS A 127 7.03 -0.63 -3.90
N LEU A 128 7.04 0.59 -3.37
CA LEU A 128 7.64 1.76 -4.01
C LEU A 128 8.81 2.29 -3.16
N ILE A 129 9.51 1.39 -2.48
CA ILE A 129 10.59 1.74 -1.56
C ILE A 129 11.91 1.91 -2.31
N GLU A 130 12.80 2.70 -1.72
CA GLU A 130 14.19 2.79 -2.13
C GLU A 130 15.01 1.86 -1.24
N ASN A 131 15.57 0.79 -1.80
CA ASN A 131 16.22 -0.28 -1.03
C ASN A 131 17.42 0.20 -0.21
N ASP A 132 18.11 1.24 -0.68
CA ASP A 132 19.31 1.78 -0.03
C ASP A 132 18.98 2.87 1.01
N SER A 133 17.70 3.22 1.17
CA SER A 133 17.25 4.21 2.14
C SER A 133 17.46 3.72 3.58
N LEU A 134 17.82 4.66 4.48
CA LEU A 134 17.93 4.37 5.91
C LEU A 134 16.60 3.87 6.50
N ALA A 135 15.47 4.36 6.00
CA ALA A 135 14.13 3.91 6.41
C ALA A 135 13.88 2.42 6.10
N PHE A 136 14.69 1.84 5.21
CA PHE A 136 14.62 0.44 4.81
C PHE A 136 15.81 -0.40 5.27
N ALA A 137 16.65 0.13 6.17
CA ALA A 137 17.89 -0.53 6.58
C ALA A 137 17.69 -1.93 7.18
N TYR A 138 16.52 -2.23 7.74
CA TYR A 138 16.18 -3.57 8.24
C TYR A 138 16.23 -4.64 7.15
N ASN A 139 15.99 -4.28 5.89
CA ASN A 139 16.03 -5.21 4.75
C ASN A 139 17.45 -5.66 4.40
N LYS A 140 18.50 -5.00 4.93
CA LYS A 140 19.89 -5.44 4.73
C LYS A 140 20.16 -6.84 5.28
N LEU A 141 19.35 -7.29 6.24
CA LEU A 141 19.44 -8.61 6.85
C LEU A 141 18.58 -9.66 6.14
N ASN A 142 17.73 -9.25 5.20
CA ASN A 142 16.88 -10.17 4.46
C ASN A 142 17.62 -10.73 3.23
N LEU A 143 17.53 -12.05 3.04
CA LEU A 143 18.07 -12.72 1.86
C LEU A 143 17.28 -12.34 0.60
N LYS A 144 15.98 -12.19 0.74
CA LYS A 144 15.07 -11.80 -0.34
C LYS A 144 15.11 -10.29 -0.52
N ARG A 145 14.94 -9.86 -1.76
CA ARG A 145 14.96 -8.44 -2.13
C ARG A 145 13.54 -7.92 -2.31
N PRO A 146 13.31 -6.62 -2.04
CA PRO A 146 12.04 -5.98 -2.28
C PRO A 146 11.73 -6.01 -3.77
N ILE A 147 10.47 -6.28 -4.11
CA ILE A 147 9.99 -6.23 -5.49
C ILE A 147 9.32 -4.87 -5.71
N ILE A 148 9.91 -4.06 -6.58
CA ILE A 148 9.40 -2.72 -6.89
C ILE A 148 8.35 -2.82 -8.00
N GLY A 149 7.19 -2.22 -7.77
CA GLY A 149 6.09 -2.26 -8.72
C GLY A 149 4.76 -1.88 -8.09
N CYS A 150 3.71 -1.85 -8.90
CA CYS A 150 2.34 -1.65 -8.45
C CYS A 150 1.42 -2.76 -8.97
N GLY A 151 0.25 -2.89 -8.36
CA GLY A 151 -0.83 -3.74 -8.89
C GLY A 151 -2.00 -2.87 -9.30
N GLY A 152 -2.75 -3.34 -10.29
CA GLY A 152 -3.99 -2.71 -10.73
C GLY A 152 -5.06 -3.76 -11.00
N ILE A 153 -6.32 -3.32 -11.05
CA ILE A 153 -7.44 -4.14 -11.48
C ILE A 153 -8.01 -3.48 -12.72
N ILE A 154 -7.99 -4.17 -13.85
CA ILE A 154 -8.46 -3.67 -15.14
C ILE A 154 -9.60 -4.58 -15.58
N ASN A 155 -10.79 -4.01 -15.79
CA ASN A 155 -11.98 -4.76 -16.19
C ASN A 155 -12.31 -5.94 -15.25
N GLY A 156 -12.11 -5.75 -13.94
CA GLY A 156 -12.33 -6.79 -12.91
C GLY A 156 -11.20 -7.80 -12.76
N LEU A 157 -10.13 -7.70 -13.56
CA LEU A 157 -9.01 -8.65 -13.53
C LEU A 157 -7.75 -8.02 -12.91
N PRO A 158 -7.08 -8.71 -11.97
CA PRO A 158 -5.84 -8.22 -11.37
C PRO A 158 -4.67 -8.30 -12.37
N ARG A 159 -3.80 -7.29 -12.32
CA ARG A 159 -2.56 -7.21 -13.09
C ARG A 159 -1.43 -6.65 -12.22
N LEU A 160 -0.25 -7.24 -12.37
CA LEU A 160 0.98 -6.77 -11.73
C LEU A 160 1.81 -5.97 -12.75
N PHE A 161 2.34 -4.83 -12.30
CA PHE A 161 3.21 -3.95 -13.07
C PHE A 161 4.57 -3.86 -12.36
N PRO A 162 5.51 -4.77 -12.66
CA PRO A 162 6.87 -4.67 -12.14
C PRO A 162 7.57 -3.43 -12.68
N MET A 163 8.29 -2.72 -11.81
CA MET A 163 9.14 -1.61 -12.21
C MET A 163 10.52 -2.16 -12.56
N VAL A 164 10.80 -2.30 -13.86
CA VAL A 164 12.10 -2.76 -14.34
C VAL A 164 13.12 -1.62 -14.19
N LEU A 165 14.23 -1.92 -13.52
CA LEU A 165 15.29 -0.95 -13.25
C LEU A 165 16.45 -1.14 -14.22
N ASN A 166 17.04 -0.04 -14.67
CA ASN A 166 18.30 -0.03 -15.41
C ASN A 166 19.50 -0.25 -14.49
N SER A 167 20.72 -0.29 -15.06
CA SER A 167 21.97 -0.50 -14.32
C SER A 167 22.28 0.56 -13.25
N LYS A 168 21.58 1.71 -13.27
CA LYS A 168 21.69 2.77 -12.27
C LYS A 168 20.61 2.69 -11.18
N GLY A 169 19.82 1.61 -11.14
CA GLY A 169 18.73 1.45 -10.19
C GLY A 169 17.55 2.40 -10.42
N ARG A 170 17.41 2.94 -11.64
CA ARG A 170 16.31 3.84 -12.03
C ARG A 170 15.36 3.12 -12.97
N TRP A 171 14.10 3.53 -13.02
CA TRP A 171 13.14 3.01 -14.01
C TRP A 171 13.72 3.07 -15.42
N ASN A 172 13.51 2.01 -16.20
CA ASN A 172 13.90 1.96 -17.61
C ASN A 172 13.00 2.81 -18.53
N GLY A 173 11.89 3.34 -18.03
CA GLY A 173 10.95 4.17 -18.80
C GLY A 173 9.82 3.38 -19.49
N GLU A 174 9.76 2.07 -19.28
CA GLU A 174 8.76 1.19 -19.90
C GLU A 174 7.76 0.67 -18.86
N VAL A 175 6.47 0.69 -19.21
CA VAL A 175 5.40 0.07 -18.42
C VAL A 175 4.98 -1.23 -19.12
N PRO A 176 5.06 -2.40 -18.45
CA PRO A 176 4.67 -3.68 -19.03
C PRO A 176 3.18 -3.83 -19.35
#